data_AF-A0A938AD24-F1
#
_entry.id   AF-A0A938AD24-F1
#
_cell.length_a   1.000
_cell.length_b   1.000
_cell.length_c   1.000
_cell.angle_alpha   90.00
_cell.angle_beta   90.00
_cell.angle_gamma   90.00
#
_symmetry.space_group_name_H-M   'P 1'
#
loop_
_entity.id
_entity.type
_entity.pdbx_description
1 polymer ?
#
loop_
_entity_poly.entity_id
_entity_poly.type
_entity_poly.pdbx_seq_one_letter_code
_entity_poly.pdbx_strand_id
1 'polypeptide(L)'
;MPARLPGDGHALGCRRPREGGTPMAVSKNYKKGSEIRGKLMGKAYADKMSATVYDDPMMKKFGDYAREAVFGMLWARPGLDLKTKALICVVSDTAQARWPELAIHLRFARNTGWTENELSEALMHMCGYVGLPAVREAMLTAKEVFAEMKHEAKGKKK
;
A
#
# COMPACT_ATOMS: atom_id res chain seq x y z
N MET A 1 55.67 41.18 26.97
CA MET A 1 55.72 40.97 25.51
C MET A 1 56.51 39.70 25.22
N PRO A 2 56.13 38.84 24.27
CA PRO A 2 54.90 38.07 24.16
C PRO A 2 55.16 36.55 24.21
N ALA A 3 54.23 35.75 24.73
CA ALA A 3 54.15 34.32 24.42
C ALA A 3 52.88 34.11 23.59
N ARG A 4 53.05 33.96 22.27
CA ARG A 4 51.97 33.68 21.31
C ARG A 4 52.09 32.20 20.93
N LEU A 5 51.20 31.37 21.46
CA LEU A 5 51.02 30.00 20.95
C LEU A 5 50.17 30.07 19.68
N PRO A 6 50.54 29.36 18.60
CA PRO A 6 49.70 29.25 17.42
C PRO A 6 48.48 28.37 17.75
N GLY A 7 47.31 28.89 17.46
CA GLY A 7 46.07 28.15 17.52
C GLY A 7 45.91 27.29 16.30
N ASP A 8 45.64 26.00 16.50
CA ASP A 8 45.06 25.14 15.49
C ASP A 8 43.65 24.76 15.96
N GLY A 9 42.72 25.64 15.62
CA GLY A 9 41.30 25.36 15.69
C GLY A 9 40.92 24.32 14.65
N HIS A 10 41.01 23.04 15.01
CA HIS A 10 40.32 21.99 14.27
C HIS A 10 38.83 22.04 14.64
N ALA A 11 38.12 23.01 14.06
CA ALA A 11 36.68 23.00 14.02
C ALA A 11 36.25 21.75 13.23
N LEU A 12 35.77 20.73 13.97
CA LEU A 12 35.03 19.61 13.41
C LEU A 12 33.82 20.18 12.66
N GLY A 13 34.00 20.37 11.35
CA GLY A 13 32.93 20.81 10.46
C GLY A 13 31.85 19.74 10.43
N CYS A 14 30.81 19.92 11.26
CA CYS A 14 29.52 19.28 11.07
C CYS A 14 29.07 19.59 9.63
N ARG A 15 29.26 18.63 8.73
CA ARG A 15 28.68 18.72 7.38
C ARG A 15 27.18 18.83 7.58
N ARG A 16 26.60 19.96 7.19
CA ARG A 16 25.15 20.11 7.09
C ARG A 16 24.60 18.96 6.24
N PRO A 17 23.43 18.38 6.59
CA PRO A 17 22.76 17.44 5.71
C PRO A 17 22.60 18.10 4.34
N ARG A 18 22.91 17.37 3.25
CA ARG A 18 22.54 17.82 1.91
C ARG A 18 21.01 17.87 1.85
N GLU A 19 20.46 19.05 2.07
CA GLU A 19 19.11 19.37 1.66
C GLU A 19 19.07 19.38 0.13
N GLY A 20 18.09 18.69 -0.44
CA GLY A 20 17.88 18.62 -1.88
C GLY A 20 18.43 17.35 -2.52
N GLY A 21 17.80 16.21 -2.21
CA GLY A 21 17.81 15.09 -3.14
C GLY A 21 17.16 15.55 -4.43
N THR A 22 17.90 15.48 -5.54
CA THR A 22 17.38 15.71 -6.89
C THR A 22 16.09 14.89 -7.05
N PRO A 23 14.98 15.46 -7.57
CA PRO A 23 13.79 14.67 -7.83
C PRO A 23 14.18 13.51 -8.74
N MET A 24 14.07 12.29 -8.21
CA MET A 24 14.39 11.08 -8.96
C MET A 24 13.62 11.12 -10.27
N ALA A 25 14.32 11.02 -11.40
CA ALA A 25 13.67 10.83 -12.69
C ALA A 25 12.71 9.65 -12.55
N VAL A 26 11.43 9.88 -12.84
CA VAL A 26 10.37 8.90 -12.59
C VAL A 26 10.68 7.62 -13.36
N SER A 27 11.06 6.56 -12.63
CA SER A 27 11.52 5.32 -13.26
C SER A 27 10.41 4.64 -14.06
N LYS A 28 10.78 3.77 -14.99
CA LYS A 28 9.81 2.94 -15.74
C LYS A 28 8.94 2.11 -14.80
N ASN A 29 9.53 1.60 -13.72
CA ASN A 29 8.83 0.81 -12.71
C ASN A 29 7.85 1.68 -11.92
N TYR A 30 8.23 2.90 -11.56
CA TYR A 30 7.33 3.84 -10.89
C TYR A 30 6.07 4.11 -11.73
N LYS A 31 6.22 4.38 -13.03
CA LYS A 31 5.07 4.63 -13.94
C LYS A 31 4.17 3.40 -14.02
N LYS A 32 4.75 2.23 -14.31
CA LYS A 32 4.01 0.95 -14.40
C LYS A 32 3.31 0.62 -13.08
N GLY A 33 3.98 0.82 -11.96
CA GLY A 33 3.43 0.57 -10.64
C GLY A 33 2.30 1.53 -10.26
N SER A 34 2.41 2.79 -10.67
CA SER A 34 1.34 3.78 -10.49
C SER A 34 0.07 3.37 -11.26
N GLU A 35 0.22 2.89 -12.49
CA GLU A 35 -0.90 2.38 -13.30
C GLU A 35 -1.55 1.14 -12.68
N ILE A 36 -0.75 0.14 -12.29
CA ILE A 36 -1.25 -1.08 -11.65
C ILE A 36 -1.97 -0.74 -10.34
N ARG A 37 -1.35 0.07 -9.47
CA ARG A 37 -1.95 0.50 -8.20
C ARG A 37 -3.26 1.25 -8.42
N GLY A 38 -3.32 2.12 -9.43
CA GLY A 38 -4.55 2.84 -9.79
C GLY A 38 -5.70 1.90 -10.19
N LYS A 39 -5.41 0.87 -10.98
CA LYS A 39 -6.38 -0.18 -11.35
C LYS A 39 -6.87 -0.96 -10.14
N LEU A 40 -5.96 -1.34 -9.23
CA LEU A 40 -6.28 -2.15 -8.04
C LEU A 40 -7.08 -1.36 -6.99
N MET A 41 -6.67 -0.13 -6.67
CA MET A 41 -7.35 0.69 -5.66
C MET A 41 -8.70 1.24 -6.15
N GLY A 42 -8.80 1.55 -7.43
CA GLY A 42 -9.89 2.36 -7.97
C GLY A 42 -9.70 3.84 -7.63
N LYS A 43 -10.13 4.73 -8.54
CA LYS A 43 -9.84 6.17 -8.48
C LYS A 43 -10.23 6.83 -7.15
N ALA A 44 -11.49 6.69 -6.74
CA ALA A 44 -12.00 7.37 -5.55
C ALA A 44 -11.26 7.01 -4.25
N TYR A 45 -10.95 5.72 -4.06
CA TYR A 45 -10.21 5.26 -2.89
C TYR A 45 -8.73 5.62 -2.97
N ALA A 46 -8.12 5.56 -4.16
CA ALA A 46 -6.74 6.00 -4.37
C ALA A 46 -6.57 7.50 -4.06
N ASP A 47 -7.52 8.33 -4.48
CA ASP A 47 -7.54 9.78 -4.21
C ASP A 47 -7.69 10.03 -2.70
N LYS A 48 -8.63 9.34 -2.03
CA LYS A 48 -8.79 9.40 -0.57
C LYS A 48 -7.48 9.06 0.15
N MET A 49 -6.87 7.92 -0.16
CA MET A 49 -5.61 7.50 0.48
C MET A 49 -4.48 8.48 0.22
N SER A 50 -4.43 9.08 -0.98
CA SER A 50 -3.40 10.09 -1.30
C SER A 50 -3.58 11.36 -0.48
N ALA A 51 -4.82 11.75 -0.19
CA ALA A 51 -5.13 12.93 0.61
C ALA A 51 -5.05 12.72 2.13
N THR A 52 -5.14 11.47 2.61
CA THR A 52 -5.20 11.19 4.07
C THR A 52 -4.00 10.42 4.62
N VAL A 53 -3.37 9.56 3.82
CA VAL A 53 -2.28 8.69 4.28
C VAL A 53 -0.94 9.11 3.69
N TYR A 54 -0.92 9.54 2.42
CA TYR A 54 0.32 9.84 1.69
C TYR A 54 0.56 11.34 1.47
N ASP A 55 -0.13 12.21 2.21
CA ASP A 55 0.05 13.66 2.25
C ASP A 55 1.27 14.05 3.11
N ASP A 56 1.59 13.26 4.14
CA ASP A 56 2.78 13.41 4.97
C ASP A 56 4.09 13.06 4.22
N PRO A 57 5.20 13.83 4.40
CA PRO A 57 6.47 13.57 3.72
C PRO A 57 7.11 12.19 3.99
N MET A 58 6.96 11.64 5.20
CA MET A 58 7.46 10.28 5.53
C MET A 58 6.65 9.25 4.75
N MET A 59 5.33 9.35 4.80
CA MET A 59 4.44 8.42 4.12
C MET A 59 4.52 8.55 2.60
N LYS A 60 4.77 9.74 2.06
CA LYS A 60 5.01 9.93 0.63
C LYS A 60 6.21 9.11 0.15
N LYS A 61 7.32 9.11 0.88
CA LYS A 61 8.52 8.30 0.54
C LYS A 61 8.19 6.80 0.55
N PHE A 62 7.44 6.34 1.55
CA PHE A 62 6.97 4.96 1.61
C PHE A 62 6.06 4.62 0.42
N GLY A 63 5.10 5.50 0.07
CA GLY A 63 4.21 5.32 -1.07
C GLY A 63 4.97 5.30 -2.41
N ASP A 64 5.99 6.13 -2.57
CA ASP A 64 6.85 6.14 -3.75
C ASP A 64 7.65 4.84 -3.87
N TYR A 65 8.21 4.33 -2.76
CA TYR A 65 8.85 3.01 -2.71
C TYR A 65 7.87 1.88 -3.08
N ALA A 66 6.66 1.89 -2.50
CA ALA A 66 5.64 0.88 -2.79
C ALA A 66 5.22 0.91 -4.27
N ARG A 67 5.04 2.09 -4.87
CA ARG A 67 4.76 2.22 -6.32
C ARG A 67 5.85 1.59 -7.15
N GLU A 68 7.11 1.85 -6.85
CA GLU A 68 8.22 1.35 -7.64
C GLU A 68 8.50 -0.14 -7.40
N ALA A 69 8.81 -0.53 -6.17
CA ALA A 69 9.26 -1.87 -5.85
C ALA A 69 8.11 -2.88 -5.80
N VAL A 70 7.01 -2.54 -5.13
CA VAL A 70 5.90 -3.49 -4.92
C VAL A 70 5.05 -3.56 -6.19
N PHE A 71 4.49 -2.44 -6.64
CA PHE A 71 3.59 -2.48 -7.80
C PHE A 71 4.34 -2.58 -9.13
N GLY A 72 5.42 -1.80 -9.28
CA GLY A 72 6.20 -1.70 -10.52
C GLY A 72 7.08 -2.91 -10.81
N MET A 73 7.60 -3.58 -9.77
CA MET A 73 8.43 -4.77 -9.92
C MET A 73 7.67 -6.05 -9.55
N LEU A 74 7.17 -6.19 -8.32
CA LEU A 74 6.58 -7.45 -7.83
C LEU A 74 5.23 -7.79 -8.49
N TRP A 75 4.24 -6.90 -8.41
CA TRP A 75 2.91 -7.13 -9.01
C TRP A 75 2.95 -7.20 -10.54
N ALA A 76 3.91 -6.51 -11.13
CA ALA A 76 4.15 -6.45 -12.56
C ALA A 76 4.77 -7.74 -13.17
N ARG A 77 5.22 -8.69 -12.33
CA ARG A 77 5.81 -9.96 -12.79
C ARG A 77 4.80 -10.79 -13.59
N PRO A 78 5.24 -11.48 -14.66
CA PRO A 78 4.40 -12.43 -15.39
C PRO A 78 4.15 -13.71 -14.56
N GLY A 79 3.27 -14.58 -15.03
CA GLY A 79 3.01 -15.91 -14.48
C GLY A 79 1.71 -16.03 -13.67
N LEU A 80 1.33 -14.98 -12.93
CA LEU A 80 0.03 -14.89 -12.27
C LEU A 80 -0.69 -13.62 -12.68
N ASP A 81 -1.99 -13.72 -12.95
CA ASP A 81 -2.82 -12.55 -13.23
C ASP A 81 -3.04 -11.70 -11.96
N LEU A 82 -3.57 -10.49 -12.14
CA LEU A 82 -3.84 -9.57 -11.03
C LEU A 82 -4.97 -10.05 -10.12
N LYS A 83 -5.94 -10.81 -10.65
CA LYS A 83 -7.08 -11.34 -9.91
C LYS A 83 -6.59 -12.36 -8.87
N THR A 84 -5.78 -13.33 -9.27
CA THR A 84 -5.14 -14.32 -8.39
C THR A 84 -4.21 -13.65 -7.38
N LYS A 85 -3.37 -12.70 -7.80
CA LYS A 85 -2.47 -11.97 -6.89
C LYS A 85 -3.23 -11.25 -5.77
N ALA A 86 -4.37 -10.62 -6.09
CA ALA A 86 -5.20 -9.97 -5.09
C ALA A 86 -5.78 -10.96 -4.08
N LEU A 87 -6.21 -12.15 -4.52
CA LEU A 87 -6.68 -13.20 -3.60
C LEU A 87 -5.55 -13.68 -2.67
N ILE A 88 -4.33 -13.85 -3.19
CA ILE A 88 -3.17 -14.24 -2.37
C ILE A 88 -2.94 -13.23 -1.24
N CYS A 89 -3.05 -11.93 -1.52
CA CYS A 89 -2.95 -10.89 -0.50
C CYS A 89 -4.06 -11.01 0.56
N VAL A 90 -5.32 -11.19 0.14
CA VAL A 90 -6.47 -11.39 1.06
C VAL A 90 -6.23 -12.58 2.00
N VAL A 91 -5.80 -13.71 1.45
CA VAL A 91 -5.48 -14.93 2.22
C VAL A 91 -4.33 -14.68 3.18
N SER A 92 -3.26 -14.03 2.71
CA SER A 92 -2.08 -13.68 3.50
C SER A 92 -2.41 -12.79 4.69
N ASP A 93 -3.20 -11.73 4.48
CA ASP A 93 -3.56 -10.79 5.55
C ASP A 93 -4.50 -11.41 6.56
N THR A 94 -5.41 -12.28 6.08
CA THR A 94 -6.30 -13.05 6.96
C THR A 94 -5.49 -13.97 7.87
N ALA A 95 -4.52 -14.69 7.31
CA ALA A 95 -3.65 -15.58 8.08
C ALA A 95 -2.77 -14.84 9.09
N GLN A 96 -2.38 -13.60 8.78
CA GLN A 96 -1.53 -12.77 9.65
C GLN A 96 -2.30 -11.83 10.58
N ALA A 97 -3.64 -11.87 10.57
CA ALA A 97 -4.50 -10.96 11.31
C ALA A 97 -4.23 -9.46 11.05
N ARG A 98 -3.98 -9.10 9.78
CA ARG A 98 -3.69 -7.71 9.35
C ARG A 98 -4.91 -7.03 8.75
N TRP A 99 -5.89 -6.70 9.59
CA TRP A 99 -7.20 -6.20 9.16
C TRP A 99 -7.18 -4.89 8.34
N PRO A 100 -6.34 -3.89 8.66
CA PRO A 100 -6.24 -2.69 7.82
C PRO A 100 -5.74 -2.99 6.39
N GLU A 101 -4.77 -3.91 6.25
CA GLU A 101 -4.27 -4.35 4.94
C GLU A 101 -5.30 -5.21 4.21
N LEU A 102 -5.98 -6.10 4.95
CA LEU A 102 -7.07 -6.90 4.40
C LEU A 102 -8.15 -6.01 3.78
N ALA A 103 -8.50 -4.88 4.43
CA ALA A 103 -9.48 -3.95 3.89
C ALA A 103 -9.05 -3.35 2.53
N ILE A 104 -7.76 -3.06 2.37
CA ILE A 104 -7.17 -2.59 1.11
C ILE A 104 -7.20 -3.71 0.06
N HIS A 105 -6.76 -4.92 0.41
CA HIS A 105 -6.64 -6.02 -0.54
C HIS A 105 -7.99 -6.63 -0.95
N LEU A 106 -9.03 -6.53 -0.11
CA LEU A 106 -10.40 -6.84 -0.51
C LEU A 106 -10.91 -5.90 -1.62
N ARG A 107 -10.58 -4.61 -1.56
CA ARG A 107 -10.88 -3.66 -2.64
C ARG A 107 -10.15 -4.04 -3.92
N PHE A 108 -8.89 -4.46 -3.81
CA PHE A 108 -8.11 -4.92 -4.96
C PHE A 108 -8.75 -6.15 -5.61
N ALA A 109 -9.17 -7.11 -4.78
CA ALA A 109 -9.84 -8.32 -5.25
C ALA A 109 -11.16 -7.98 -5.96
N ARG A 110 -11.97 -7.10 -5.39
CA ARG A 110 -13.24 -6.65 -6.02
C ARG A 110 -12.99 -5.93 -7.35
N ASN A 111 -12.00 -5.03 -7.41
CA ASN A 111 -11.67 -4.28 -8.63
C ASN A 111 -11.01 -5.13 -9.72
N THR A 112 -10.51 -6.32 -9.37
CA THR A 112 -9.96 -7.32 -10.33
C THR A 112 -10.98 -8.39 -10.73
N GLY A 113 -12.23 -8.27 -10.27
CA GLY A 113 -13.33 -9.12 -10.72
C GLY A 113 -13.65 -10.33 -9.84
N TRP A 114 -13.15 -10.40 -8.61
CA TRP A 114 -13.73 -11.28 -7.60
C TRP A 114 -15.06 -10.73 -7.11
N THR A 115 -16.07 -11.57 -6.94
CA THR A 115 -17.36 -11.23 -6.35
C THR A 115 -17.31 -11.27 -4.82
N GLU A 116 -18.28 -10.63 -4.16
CA GLU A 116 -18.42 -10.71 -2.70
C GLU A 116 -18.62 -12.17 -2.25
N ASN A 117 -19.40 -12.94 -2.99
CA ASN A 117 -19.65 -14.36 -2.70
C ASN A 117 -18.36 -15.20 -2.80
N GLU A 118 -17.61 -15.07 -3.89
CA GLU A 118 -16.35 -15.82 -4.04
C GLU A 118 -15.33 -15.47 -2.94
N LEU A 119 -15.26 -14.19 -2.52
CA LEU A 119 -14.37 -13.79 -1.43
C LEU A 119 -14.85 -14.30 -0.07
N SER A 120 -16.17 -14.30 0.18
CA SER A 120 -16.74 -14.89 1.38
C SER A 120 -16.45 -16.39 1.46
N GLU A 121 -16.59 -17.13 0.35
CA GLU A 121 -16.25 -18.56 0.30
C GLU A 121 -14.75 -18.80 0.54
N ALA A 122 -13.87 -17.98 -0.05
CA ALA A 122 -12.43 -18.08 0.19
C ALA A 122 -12.08 -17.85 1.67
N LEU A 123 -12.67 -16.84 2.31
CA LEU A 123 -12.48 -16.57 3.74
C LEU A 123 -13.06 -17.70 4.60
N MET A 124 -14.23 -18.23 4.27
CA MET A 124 -14.82 -19.37 4.97
C MET A 124 -13.93 -20.61 4.90
N HIS A 125 -13.33 -20.88 3.74
CA HIS A 125 -12.40 -21.99 3.57
C HIS A 125 -11.17 -21.87 4.48
N MET A 126 -10.74 -20.65 4.81
CA MET A 126 -9.63 -20.39 5.73
C MET A 126 -9.90 -20.86 7.16
N CYS A 127 -11.16 -21.12 7.55
CA CYS A 127 -11.49 -21.60 8.91
C CYS A 127 -10.70 -22.86 9.29
N GLY A 128 -10.46 -23.75 8.32
CA GLY A 128 -9.72 -24.99 8.52
C GLY A 128 -8.21 -24.81 8.70
N TYR A 129 -7.65 -23.66 8.33
CA TYR A 129 -6.19 -23.44 8.30
C TYR A 129 -5.72 -22.41 9.34
N VAL A 130 -6.51 -21.38 9.60
CA VAL A 130 -6.13 -20.26 10.49
C VAL A 130 -7.09 -20.08 11.68
N GLY A 131 -8.10 -20.93 11.79
CA GLY A 131 -9.07 -20.95 12.89
C GLY A 131 -10.20 -19.94 12.73
N LEU A 132 -11.33 -20.26 13.37
CA LEU A 132 -12.56 -19.47 13.32
C LEU A 132 -12.41 -18.02 13.79
N PRO A 133 -11.65 -17.69 14.87
CA PRO A 133 -11.54 -16.31 15.35
C PRO A 133 -10.94 -15.35 14.32
N ALA A 134 -9.85 -15.75 13.63
CA ALA A 134 -9.23 -14.93 12.61
C ALA A 134 -10.16 -14.72 11.41
N VAL A 135 -10.84 -15.79 10.96
CA VAL A 135 -11.80 -15.69 9.86
C VAL A 135 -13.01 -14.83 10.23
N ARG A 136 -13.50 -14.90 11.47
CA ARG A 136 -14.59 -14.04 11.95
C ARG A 136 -14.24 -12.56 11.78
N GLU A 137 -13.05 -12.14 12.22
CA GLU A 137 -12.60 -10.74 12.07
C GLU A 137 -12.39 -10.37 10.59
N ALA A 138 -11.87 -11.29 9.77
CA ALA A 138 -11.76 -11.08 8.34
C ALA A 138 -13.13 -10.90 7.65
N MET A 139 -14.14 -11.68 8.05
CA MET A 139 -15.51 -11.57 7.54
C MET A 139 -16.19 -10.27 7.97
N LEU A 140 -15.94 -9.79 9.20
CA LEU A 140 -16.40 -8.47 9.64
C LEU A 140 -15.77 -7.35 8.80
N THR A 141 -14.45 -7.41 8.59
CA THR A 141 -13.73 -6.48 7.72
C THR A 141 -14.30 -6.49 6.30
N ALA A 142 -14.56 -7.68 5.74
CA ALA A 142 -15.15 -7.82 4.41
C ALA A 142 -16.55 -7.21 4.31
N LYS A 143 -17.41 -7.44 5.30
CA LYS A 143 -18.75 -6.85 5.39
C LYS A 143 -18.68 -5.32 5.34
N GLU A 144 -17.79 -4.71 6.11
CA GLU A 144 -17.60 -3.26 6.16
C GLU A 144 -17.13 -2.70 4.82
N VAL A 145 -16.06 -3.28 4.26
CA VAL A 145 -15.50 -2.85 2.97
C VAL A 145 -16.53 -2.96 1.84
N PHE A 146 -17.29 -4.06 1.77
CA PHE A 146 -18.30 -4.23 0.73
C PHE A 146 -19.45 -3.23 0.87
N ALA A 147 -19.84 -2.88 2.10
CA ALA A 147 -20.81 -1.82 2.34
C ALA A 147 -20.27 -0.47 1.86
N GLU A 148 -19.06 -0.10 2.25
CA GLU A 148 -18.41 1.16 1.81
C GLU A 148 -18.35 1.26 0.28
N MET A 149 -17.89 0.20 -0.40
CA MET A 149 -17.80 0.17 -1.86
C MET A 149 -19.17 0.34 -2.53
N LYS A 150 -20.24 -0.24 -1.96
CA LYS A 150 -21.62 -0.03 -2.45
C LYS A 150 -22.07 1.42 -2.27
N HIS A 151 -21.73 2.06 -1.16
CA HIS A 151 -22.04 3.47 -0.93
C HIS A 151 -21.30 4.38 -1.92
N GLU A 152 -20.00 4.15 -2.15
CA GLU A 152 -19.19 4.86 -3.14
C GLU A 152 -19.76 4.72 -4.57
N ALA A 153 -20.24 3.52 -4.93
CA ALA A 153 -20.85 3.28 -6.25
C ALA A 153 -22.19 4.00 -6.43
N LYS A 154 -23.00 4.13 -5.37
CA LYS A 154 -24.27 4.87 -5.40
C LYS A 154 -24.06 6.38 -5.47
N GLY A 155 -23.05 6.91 -4.80
CA GLY A 155 -22.70 8.34 -4.85
C GLY A 155 -22.26 8.83 -6.23
N LYS A 156 -21.75 7.94 -7.09
CA LYS A 156 -21.40 8.25 -8.49
C LYS A 156 -22.58 8.29 -9.46
N LYS A 157 -23.77 7.82 -9.05
CA LYS A 157 -24.99 7.77 -9.88
C LYS A 157 -25.94 8.96 -9.66
N LYS A 158 -25.63 9.83 -8.70
CA LYS A 158 -26.29 11.14 -8.52
C LYS A 158 -25.40 12.21 -9.13
#